data_AF-A0A542AK27-F1
#
_entry.id   AF-A0A542AK27-F1
#
_cell.length_a   1.000
_cell.length_b   1.000
_cell.length_c   1.000
_cell.angle_alpha   90.00
_cell.angle_beta   90.00
_cell.angle_gamma   90.00
#
_symmetry.space_group_name_H-M   'P 1'
#
loop_
_entity.id
_entity.type
_entity.pdbx_description
1 polymer ?
#
loop_
_entity_poly.entity_id
_entity_poly.type
_entity_poly.pdbx_seq_one_letter_code
_entity_poly.pdbx_strand_id
1 'polypeptide(L)'
;MKLVDLEQSNGKLMRIVQEIVPGKQITMAHVIASPNTVIYQKLGLDPRIDYAKAAIGILTMSPSETSIIAADIALKKSGIDIGFIDRFSGTLIITGKISDVTTALEAVLDYAENVMGFTVCNLTKA
;
A
#
# COMPACT_ATOMS: atom_id res chain seq x y z
N MET A 1 -29.45 0.92 -8.03
CA MET A 1 -29.77 2.03 -8.93
C MET A 1 -28.74 2.00 -10.05
N LYS A 2 -29.17 1.82 -11.30
CA LYS A 2 -28.24 1.84 -12.43
C LYS A 2 -28.04 3.31 -12.82
N LEU A 3 -26.88 3.67 -13.38
CA LEU A 3 -26.58 5.04 -13.81
C LEU A 3 -27.62 5.60 -14.81
N VAL A 4 -28.32 4.72 -15.52
CA VAL A 4 -29.43 5.07 -16.43
C VAL A 4 -30.67 5.67 -15.73
N ASP A 5 -30.80 5.50 -14.41
CA ASP A 5 -31.91 6.08 -13.63
C ASP A 5 -31.70 7.60 -13.36
N LEU A 6 -30.51 8.15 -13.66
CA LEU A 6 -30.13 9.55 -13.40
C LEU A 6 -30.63 10.53 -14.46
N GLU A 7 -30.84 10.08 -15.71
CA GLU A 7 -31.25 10.97 -16.81
C GLU A 7 -32.73 11.39 -16.73
N GLN A 8 -33.52 10.77 -15.85
CA GLN A 8 -34.97 11.03 -15.74
C GLN A 8 -35.33 12.15 -14.76
N SER A 9 -34.38 12.77 -14.06
CA SER A 9 -34.72 13.88 -13.16
C SER A 9 -34.85 15.18 -13.97
N ASN A 10 -36.09 15.58 -14.24
CA ASN A 10 -36.49 16.87 -14.85
C ASN A 10 -35.98 18.10 -14.03
N GLY A 11 -34.67 18.31 -13.94
CA GLY A 11 -34.04 19.38 -13.17
C GLY A 11 -34.17 19.25 -11.64
N LYS A 12 -34.63 18.11 -11.11
CA LYS A 12 -34.71 17.88 -9.65
C LYS A 12 -33.45 17.21 -9.12
N LEU A 13 -32.89 17.78 -8.05
CA LEU A 13 -31.75 17.21 -7.32
C LEU A 13 -32.12 15.84 -6.74
N MET A 14 -31.24 14.87 -6.91
CA MET A 14 -31.40 13.52 -6.39
C MET A 14 -30.83 13.41 -4.97
N ARG A 15 -31.55 12.73 -4.08
CA ARG A 15 -31.09 12.42 -2.72
C ARG A 15 -30.78 10.93 -2.62
N ILE A 16 -29.62 10.58 -2.08
CA ILE A 16 -29.21 9.20 -1.79
C ILE A 16 -28.78 9.06 -0.32
N VAL A 17 -29.01 7.89 0.26
CA VAL A 17 -28.45 7.50 1.56
C VAL A 17 -27.27 6.57 1.28
N GLN A 18 -26.12 6.84 1.92
CA GLN A 18 -24.90 6.08 1.74
C GLN A 18 -24.40 5.60 3.10
N GLU A 19 -24.22 4.30 3.22
CA GLU A 19 -23.47 3.68 4.31
C GLU A 19 -22.04 3.42 3.83
N ILE A 20 -21.07 4.04 4.50
CA ILE A 20 -19.67 3.97 4.10
C ILE A 20 -19.02 2.81 4.84
N VAL A 21 -18.47 1.88 4.07
CA VAL A 21 -17.66 0.76 4.56
C VAL A 21 -16.33 0.76 3.82
N PRO A 22 -15.22 0.38 4.47
CA PRO A 22 -13.93 0.31 3.79
C PRO A 22 -13.95 -0.85 2.77
N GLY A 23 -13.52 -0.54 1.54
CA GLY A 23 -13.20 -1.58 0.56
C GLY A 23 -11.94 -2.34 0.94
N LYS A 24 -11.78 -3.54 0.38
CA LYS A 24 -10.57 -4.37 0.46
C LYS A 24 -9.73 -4.20 -0.80
N GLN A 25 -8.74 -3.30 -0.75
CA GLN A 25 -7.94 -2.98 -1.92
C GLN A 25 -6.53 -2.54 -1.55
N ILE A 26 -5.54 -2.99 -2.32
CA ILE A 26 -4.20 -2.41 -2.36
C ILE A 26 -4.15 -1.47 -3.56
N THR A 27 -4.01 -0.17 -3.30
CA THR A 27 -4.05 0.88 -4.32
C THR A 27 -2.66 1.23 -4.85
N MET A 28 -1.61 0.96 -4.07
CA MET A 28 -0.23 1.23 -4.45
C MET A 28 0.69 0.18 -3.84
N ALA A 29 1.59 -0.36 -4.66
CA ALA A 29 2.75 -1.13 -4.27
C ALA A 29 3.92 -0.67 -5.15
N HIS A 30 4.86 0.05 -4.54
CA HIS A 30 5.90 0.76 -5.27
C HIS A 30 7.27 0.55 -4.65
N VAL A 31 8.28 0.32 -5.48
CA VAL A 31 9.69 0.24 -5.07
C VAL A 31 10.43 1.46 -5.58
N ILE A 32 11.05 2.21 -4.68
CA ILE A 32 12.05 3.24 -5.00
C ILE A 32 13.42 2.59 -4.84
N ALA A 33 14.10 2.32 -5.95
CA ALA A 33 15.31 1.50 -5.95
C ALA A 33 16.52 2.21 -5.31
N SER A 34 16.66 3.51 -5.57
CA SER A 34 17.77 4.35 -5.08
C SER A 34 17.25 5.72 -4.66
N PRO A 35 16.51 5.82 -3.54
CA PRO A 35 15.93 7.07 -3.07
C PRO A 35 17.01 8.09 -2.70
N ASN A 36 16.74 9.36 -2.97
CA ASN A 36 17.61 10.44 -2.49
C ASN A 36 17.60 10.48 -0.95
N THR A 37 18.75 10.82 -0.36
CA THR A 37 18.94 10.91 1.10
C THR A 37 17.90 11.81 1.79
N VAL A 38 17.46 12.88 1.12
CA VAL A 38 16.40 13.78 1.60
C VAL A 38 15.07 13.07 1.81
N ILE A 39 14.72 12.09 0.96
CA ILE A 39 13.47 11.32 1.08
C ILE A 39 13.54 10.45 2.33
N TYR A 40 14.66 9.75 2.50
CA TYR A 40 14.95 8.92 3.67
C TYR A 40 14.81 9.69 4.99
N GLN A 41 15.41 10.88 5.07
CA GLN A 41 15.33 11.75 6.24
C GLN A 41 13.91 12.27 6.50
N LYS A 42 13.20 12.68 5.45
CA LYS A 42 11.84 13.21 5.57
C LYS A 42 10.82 12.16 5.98
N LEU A 43 11.07 10.90 5.62
CA LEU A 43 10.27 9.76 6.06
C LEU A 43 10.60 9.31 7.50
N GLY A 44 11.60 9.92 8.16
CA GLY A 44 11.98 9.58 9.52
C GLY A 44 12.61 8.18 9.65
N LEU A 45 13.16 7.65 8.55
CA LEU A 45 13.77 6.32 8.51
C LEU A 45 15.16 6.34 9.17
N ASP A 46 15.57 5.21 9.73
CA ASP A 46 16.79 5.14 10.56
C ASP A 46 18.07 5.45 9.76
N PRO A 47 18.84 6.48 10.15
CA PRO A 47 20.10 6.83 9.50
C PRO A 47 21.22 5.81 9.54
N ARG A 48 21.11 4.84 10.44
CA ARG A 48 22.12 3.79 10.63
C ARG A 48 21.95 2.67 9.62
N ILE A 49 20.78 2.54 9.00
CA ILE A 49 20.55 1.68 7.84
C ILE A 49 21.29 2.35 6.68
N ASP A 50 22.20 1.64 6.04
CA ASP A 50 23.11 2.16 5.00
C ASP A 50 22.32 2.91 3.90
N TYR A 51 22.18 4.24 4.08
CA TYR A 51 21.38 5.13 3.25
C TYR A 51 21.71 5.02 1.76
N ALA A 52 22.92 4.57 1.45
CA ALA A 52 23.41 4.46 0.09
C ALA A 52 22.90 3.22 -0.66
N LYS A 53 22.27 2.25 0.01
CA LYS A 53 21.98 0.93 -0.59
C LYS A 53 20.61 0.33 -0.27
N ALA A 54 19.80 1.00 0.53
CA ALA A 54 18.47 0.52 0.85
C ALA A 54 17.44 1.11 -0.12
N ALA A 55 16.75 0.23 -0.84
CA ALA A 55 15.53 0.57 -1.54
C ALA A 55 14.39 0.78 -0.53
N ILE A 56 13.38 1.56 -0.92
CA ILE A 56 12.16 1.77 -0.15
C ILE A 56 11.00 1.08 -0.87
N GLY A 57 10.27 0.24 -0.15
CA GLY A 57 8.96 -0.27 -0.57
C GLY A 57 7.86 0.54 0.10
N ILE A 58 6.89 1.01 -0.69
CA ILE A 58 5.72 1.73 -0.20
C ILE A 58 4.47 0.97 -0.63
N LEU A 59 3.60 0.70 0.34
CA LEU A 59 2.31 0.07 0.14
C LEU A 59 1.21 0.97 0.70
N THR A 60 0.11 1.09 -0.03
CA THR A 60 -1.13 1.71 0.47
C THR A 60 -2.28 0.75 0.30
N MET A 61 -3.03 0.52 1.38
CA MET A 61 -4.12 -0.44 1.40
C MET A 61 -5.29 0.00 2.27
N SER A 62 -6.47 -0.51 1.94
CA SER A 62 -7.71 -0.34 2.69
C SER A 62 -8.32 -1.74 2.93
N PRO A 63 -8.87 -2.03 4.13
CA PRO A 63 -8.90 -1.18 5.32
C PRO A 63 -7.51 -1.01 5.96
N SER A 64 -7.28 0.09 6.67
CA SER A 64 -5.95 0.50 7.11
C SER A 64 -5.29 -0.45 8.11
N GLU A 65 -6.08 -1.19 8.90
CA GLU A 65 -5.59 -2.19 9.86
C GLU A 65 -4.84 -3.35 9.18
N THR A 66 -5.09 -3.57 7.89
CA THR A 66 -4.42 -4.63 7.13
C THR A 66 -2.94 -4.35 6.86
N SER A 67 -2.47 -3.12 7.09
CA SER A 67 -1.04 -2.78 7.02
C SER A 67 -0.20 -3.56 8.03
N ILE A 68 -0.78 -3.96 9.16
CA ILE A 68 -0.15 -4.81 10.17
C ILE A 68 0.09 -6.22 9.61
N ILE A 69 -0.90 -6.78 8.89
CA ILE A 69 -0.83 -8.10 8.26
C ILE A 69 0.19 -8.08 7.12
N ALA A 70 0.16 -7.03 6.29
CA ALA A 70 1.13 -6.84 5.21
C ALA A 70 2.57 -6.78 5.75
N ALA A 71 2.80 -6.08 6.87
CA ALA A 71 4.12 -6.00 7.49
C ALA A 71 4.63 -7.37 7.98
N ASP A 72 3.78 -8.16 8.63
CA ASP A 72 4.12 -9.51 9.09
C ASP A 72 4.49 -10.45 7.92
N ILE A 73 3.72 -10.39 6.83
CA ILE A 73 4.02 -11.16 5.62
C ILE A 73 5.34 -10.70 5.00
N ALA A 74 5.55 -9.40 4.83
CA ALA A 74 6.77 -8.83 4.24
C ALA A 74 8.04 -9.29 4.98
N LEU A 75 8.04 -9.20 6.32
CA LEU A 75 9.15 -9.60 7.17
C LEU A 75 9.49 -11.09 7.07
N LYS A 76 8.47 -11.94 6.90
CA LYS A 76 8.65 -13.40 6.80
C LYS A 76 9.19 -13.86 5.45
N LYS A 77 9.22 -12.99 4.43
CA LYS A 77 9.49 -13.37 3.05
C LYS A 77 10.88 -12.98 2.56
N SER A 78 11.52 -11.98 3.15
CA SER A 78 12.84 -11.51 2.70
C SER A 78 13.55 -10.72 3.80
N GLY A 79 14.84 -10.43 3.59
CA GLY A 79 15.65 -9.62 4.52
C GLY A 79 15.33 -8.12 4.40
N ILE A 80 14.15 -7.71 4.87
CA ILE A 80 13.71 -6.31 4.95
C ILE A 80 13.59 -5.86 6.39
N ASP A 81 13.67 -4.55 6.58
CA ASP A 81 13.33 -3.84 7.81
C ASP A 81 12.02 -3.07 7.65
N ILE A 82 11.29 -2.93 8.76
CA ILE A 82 10.11 -2.08 8.80
C ILE A 82 10.55 -0.65 9.06
N GLY A 83 10.27 0.23 8.09
CA GLY A 83 10.41 1.66 8.28
C GLY A 83 9.23 2.26 9.04
N PHE A 84 8.01 1.93 8.62
CA PHE A 84 6.78 2.48 9.21
C PHE A 84 5.58 1.58 8.96
N ILE A 85 4.73 1.40 9.98
CA ILE A 85 3.42 0.73 9.87
C ILE A 85 2.36 1.71 10.34
N ASP A 86 1.53 2.18 9.42
CA ASP A 86 0.42 3.08 9.70
C ASP A 86 -0.90 2.33 9.62
N ARG A 87 -1.43 1.94 10.77
CA ARG A 87 -2.76 1.32 10.89
C ARG A 87 -3.91 2.33 10.88
N PHE A 88 -3.63 3.62 10.75
CA PHE A 88 -4.65 4.67 10.63
C PHE A 88 -4.89 4.99 9.16
N SER A 89 -3.81 5.20 8.39
CA SER A 89 -3.89 5.51 6.96
C SER A 89 -3.79 4.29 6.03
N GLY A 90 -3.30 3.15 6.54
CA GLY A 90 -3.09 1.95 5.72
C GLY A 90 -1.79 1.98 4.92
N THR A 91 -0.80 2.73 5.40
CA THR A 91 0.51 2.85 4.77
C THR A 91 1.52 1.90 5.40
N LEU A 92 2.27 1.18 4.59
CA LEU A 92 3.43 0.40 5.02
C LEU A 92 4.66 0.86 4.25
N ILE A 93 5.74 1.16 4.98
CA ILE A 93 7.05 1.48 4.44
C ILE A 93 8.04 0.42 4.91
N ILE A 94 8.71 -0.23 3.96
CA ILE A 94 9.76 -1.21 4.21
C ILE A 94 11.06 -0.78 3.54
N THR A 95 12.19 -1.21 4.09
CA THR A 95 13.51 -0.92 3.53
C THR A 95 14.35 -2.17 3.41
N GLY A 96 15.25 -2.23 2.44
CA GLY A 96 16.13 -3.38 2.25
C GLY A 96 16.78 -3.36 0.87
N LYS A 97 17.37 -4.46 0.42
CA LYS A 97 17.85 -4.53 -0.96
C LYS A 97 16.66 -4.50 -1.92
N ILE A 98 16.86 -3.99 -3.13
CA ILE A 98 15.83 -3.90 -4.17
C ILE A 98 15.12 -5.26 -4.39
N SER A 99 15.89 -6.35 -4.42
CA SER A 99 15.37 -7.71 -4.57
C SER A 99 14.50 -8.15 -3.40
N ASP A 100 14.92 -7.84 -2.17
CA ASP A 100 14.21 -8.21 -0.95
C ASP A 100 12.90 -7.43 -0.84
N VAL A 101 12.95 -6.11 -1.04
CA VAL A 101 11.77 -5.24 -1.06
C VAL A 101 10.77 -5.66 -2.15
N THR A 102 11.26 -5.97 -3.36
CA THR A 102 10.41 -6.47 -4.45
C THR A 102 9.70 -7.76 -4.03
N THR A 103 10.45 -8.74 -3.52
CA THR A 103 9.93 -10.05 -3.11
C THR A 103 8.91 -9.90 -1.98
N ALA A 104 9.17 -9.02 -1.02
CA ALA A 104 8.25 -8.72 0.07
C ALA A 104 6.92 -8.16 -0.44
N LEU A 105 6.95 -7.16 -1.33
CA LEU A 105 5.73 -6.56 -1.87
C LEU A 105 4.96 -7.54 -2.76
N GLU A 106 5.64 -8.32 -3.61
CA GLU A 106 4.99 -9.36 -4.42
C GLU A 106 4.27 -10.39 -3.55
N ALA A 107 4.89 -10.83 -2.46
CA ALA A 107 4.26 -11.77 -1.54
C ALA A 107 3.05 -11.17 -0.80
N VAL A 108 3.08 -9.87 -0.47
CA VAL A 108 1.94 -9.18 0.13
C VAL A 108 0.78 -9.08 -0.88
N LEU A 109 1.07 -8.69 -2.12
CA LEU A 109 0.06 -8.60 -3.19
C LEU A 109 -0.59 -9.97 -3.45
N ASP A 110 0.23 -11.01 -3.63
CA ASP A 110 -0.23 -12.39 -3.86
C ASP A 110 -1.13 -12.89 -2.73
N TYR A 111 -0.72 -12.71 -1.47
CA TYR A 111 -1.53 -13.14 -0.33
C TYR A 111 -2.84 -12.32 -0.23
N ALA A 112 -2.78 -11.01 -0.44
CA ALA A 112 -3.95 -10.16 -0.37
C ALA A 112 -4.99 -10.53 -1.44
N GLU A 113 -4.55 -10.78 -2.67
CA GLU A 113 -5.42 -11.19 -3.77
C GLU A 113 -5.95 -12.61 -3.55
N ASN A 114 -5.06 -13.59 -3.42
CA ASN A 114 -5.41 -15.00 -3.50
C ASN A 114 -5.96 -15.60 -2.19
N VAL A 115 -5.65 -15.00 -1.03
CA VAL A 115 -6.12 -15.48 0.27
C VAL A 115 -7.19 -14.57 0.87
N MET A 116 -6.98 -13.26 0.83
CA MET A 116 -7.89 -12.30 1.47
C MET A 116 -8.96 -11.73 0.52
N GLY A 117 -8.85 -11.99 -0.80
CA GLY A 117 -9.78 -11.50 -1.81
C GLY A 117 -9.80 -9.97 -1.90
N PHE A 118 -8.61 -9.35 -1.94
CA PHE A 118 -8.43 -7.93 -2.19
C PHE A 118 -8.35 -7.68 -3.70
N THR A 119 -8.83 -6.53 -4.15
CA THR A 119 -8.38 -5.98 -5.44
C THR A 119 -6.96 -5.47 -5.27
N VAL A 120 -6.05 -5.82 -6.16
CA VAL A 120 -4.64 -5.42 -6.06
C VAL A 120 -4.17 -4.67 -7.30
N CYS A 121 -3.28 -3.70 -7.10
CA CYS A 121 -2.54 -3.04 -8.18
C CYS A 121 -1.31 -3.85 -8.60
N ASN A 122 -0.79 -3.55 -9.78
CA ASN A 122 0.52 -4.07 -10.19
C ASN A 122 1.64 -3.46 -9.33
N LEU A 123 2.70 -4.25 -9.09
CA LEU A 123 3.94 -3.71 -8.54
C LEU A 123 4.58 -2.73 -9.54
N THR A 124 4.95 -1.56 -9.06
CA THR A 124 5.65 -0.52 -9.84
C THR A 124 7.03 -0.23 -9.26
N LYS A 125 7.95 0.27 -10.08
CA LYS A 125 9.35 0.51 -9.69
C LYS A 125 9.87 1.83 -10.30
N ALA A 126 10.68 2.57 -9.56
CA ALA A 126 11.37 3.79 -9.99
C ALA A 126 12.81 3.87 -9.45
#